data_AF-A0A6C1KJU4-F1
#
_entry.id   AF-A0A6C1KJU4-F1
#
_cell.length_a   1.000
_cell.length_b   1.000
_cell.length_c   1.000
_cell.angle_alpha   90.00
_cell.angle_beta   90.00
_cell.angle_gamma   90.00
#
_symmetry.space_group_name_H-M   'P 1'
#
loop_
_entity.id
_entity.type
_entity.pdbx_description
1 polymer ?
#
loop_
_entity_poly.entity_id
_entity_poly.type
_entity_poly.pdbx_seq_one_letter_code
_entity_poly.pdbx_strand_id
1 'polypeptide(L)'
;MPLKITPPKPSVATEDGVPKTGPAGTGAAKSGAVKSAVSAPAAKAKTGGGKTGGGKTGAKATAGTGAPKGGAKAPAKLAAKPAAKPATKPATKPASTGKRRQVAPPPPGPAPRRNKAVANAAAAAHGKTLLAWSEEEIAEAFARFEAQDPEPKGELNHTDAFTLLVAVVLSAQATDTGVNKATTGLFAAAATPAAMVTLGEEEVARHIRTLGLYRGKAKNVVELSRLLLERHAGVVPRDREALEALPGVGRKTANVVLNIAFGAPTIAVDTHLFRVANRTGLAPGPTPLAVELGLEARIPDHFKLHAHHWLILHGRYICKATKPECGRCIIADLCRWPEKRF
;
A
#
# COMPACT_ATOMS: atom_id res chain seq x y z
N MET A 1 5.99 -33.31 33.92
CA MET A 1 7.41 -33.18 33.57
C MET A 1 7.66 -31.77 33.06
N PRO A 2 8.35 -30.88 33.78
CA PRO A 2 8.62 -29.53 33.30
C PRO A 2 9.89 -29.50 32.43
N LEU A 3 9.74 -29.01 31.20
CA LEU A 3 10.84 -28.75 30.27
C LEU A 3 11.65 -27.53 30.75
N LYS A 4 12.92 -27.78 31.12
CA LYS A 4 13.90 -26.75 31.48
C LYS A 4 14.39 -26.05 30.21
N ILE A 5 14.11 -24.76 30.09
CA ILE A 5 14.73 -23.89 29.09
C ILE A 5 16.06 -23.39 29.69
N THR A 6 17.17 -23.70 29.03
CA THR A 6 18.52 -23.26 29.44
C THR A 6 18.87 -21.98 28.67
N PRO A 7 19.42 -20.93 29.32
CA PRO A 7 19.83 -19.72 28.61
C PRO A 7 21.16 -19.91 27.84
N PRO A 8 21.38 -19.22 26.70
CA PRO A 8 22.62 -19.31 25.93
C PRO A 8 23.78 -18.58 26.63
N LYS A 9 24.98 -19.16 26.50
CA LYS A 9 26.26 -18.64 27.04
C LYS A 9 26.75 -17.39 26.27
N PRO A 10 27.45 -16.45 26.94
CA PRO A 10 28.09 -15.31 26.27
C PRO A 10 29.36 -15.75 25.50
N SER A 11 29.55 -15.19 24.30
CA SER A 11 30.71 -15.40 23.45
C SER A 11 31.92 -14.61 23.95
N VAL A 12 33.07 -15.29 23.99
CA VAL A 12 34.37 -14.78 24.43
C VAL A 12 35.03 -14.02 23.28
N ALA A 13 35.43 -12.77 23.54
CA ALA A 13 36.29 -11.99 22.67
C ALA A 13 37.74 -12.49 22.82
N THR A 14 38.37 -12.86 21.70
CA THR A 14 39.82 -13.12 21.63
C THR A 14 40.51 -11.84 21.16
N GLU A 15 41.32 -11.26 22.04
CA GLU A 15 42.40 -10.34 21.71
C GLU A 15 43.59 -11.16 21.17
N ASP A 16 44.22 -10.71 20.08
CA ASP A 16 45.60 -11.09 19.78
C ASP A 16 46.27 -10.05 18.85
N GLY A 17 47.31 -9.40 19.38
CA GLY A 17 48.66 -9.57 18.83
C GLY A 17 49.07 -8.77 17.59
N VAL A 18 49.67 -7.61 17.84
CA VAL A 18 50.54 -6.81 16.95
C VAL A 18 51.74 -7.63 16.40
N PRO A 19 52.28 -7.30 15.21
CA PRO A 19 53.69 -6.91 15.18
C PRO A 19 53.99 -5.66 14.33
N LYS A 20 54.97 -4.88 14.83
CA LYS A 20 55.61 -3.72 14.19
C LYS A 20 56.52 -4.16 13.03
N THR A 21 56.62 -3.33 11.98
CA THR A 21 57.89 -2.80 11.41
C THR A 21 57.57 -1.79 10.29
N GLY A 22 58.17 -0.59 10.36
CA GLY A 22 58.30 0.35 9.21
C GLY A 22 59.59 0.05 8.42
N PRO A 23 60.11 0.95 7.54
CA PRO A 23 59.78 2.38 7.43
C PRO A 23 59.70 2.99 6.00
N ALA A 24 59.36 4.29 5.98
CA ALA A 24 59.79 5.36 5.05
C ALA A 24 59.29 5.39 3.59
N GLY A 25 58.72 6.55 3.21
CA GLY A 25 58.49 6.92 1.81
C GLY A 25 57.58 8.14 1.62
N THR A 26 58.17 9.33 1.63
CA THR A 26 57.61 10.64 1.24
C THR A 26 57.04 10.67 -0.18
N GLY A 27 55.98 11.45 -0.45
CA GLY A 27 55.64 11.84 -1.83
C GLY A 27 54.28 12.51 -2.00
N ALA A 28 54.30 13.79 -2.38
CA ALA A 28 53.14 14.64 -2.61
C ALA A 28 52.53 14.50 -4.02
N ALA A 29 51.23 14.81 -4.10
CA ALA A 29 50.50 15.51 -5.18
C ALA A 29 50.39 14.93 -6.62
N LYS A 30 49.16 15.12 -7.16
CA LYS A 30 48.72 15.37 -8.57
C LYS A 30 47.69 14.34 -9.08
N SER A 31 46.41 14.71 -9.21
CA SER A 31 45.74 15.32 -10.38
C SER A 31 45.76 14.43 -11.64
N GLY A 32 44.59 14.10 -12.17
CA GLY A 32 44.49 13.47 -13.49
C GLY A 32 43.10 12.96 -13.84
N ALA A 33 42.26 13.83 -14.39
CA ALA A 33 41.05 13.47 -15.12
C ALA A 33 41.40 13.08 -16.56
N VAL A 34 40.91 11.96 -17.07
CA VAL A 34 40.71 11.67 -18.51
C VAL A 34 39.62 10.58 -18.61
N LYS A 35 38.38 10.87 -18.99
CA LYS A 35 37.80 10.92 -20.35
C LYS A 35 38.06 9.70 -21.28
N SER A 36 36.93 9.09 -21.67
CA SER A 36 36.54 8.73 -23.04
C SER A 36 36.61 7.27 -23.54
N ALA A 37 35.63 7.02 -24.43
CA ALA A 37 35.44 5.95 -25.42
C ALA A 37 34.88 4.63 -24.89
N VAL A 38 33.61 4.25 -25.13
CA VAL A 38 32.91 4.01 -26.41
C VAL A 38 33.65 3.02 -27.31
N SER A 39 33.17 1.77 -27.36
CA SER A 39 32.64 1.12 -28.58
C SER A 39 32.44 -0.38 -28.36
N ALA A 40 31.29 -0.87 -28.85
CA ALA A 40 31.03 -2.28 -29.13
C ALA A 40 32.01 -2.85 -30.17
N PRO A 41 32.00 -4.18 -30.38
CA PRO A 41 31.65 -4.60 -31.74
C PRO A 41 30.76 -5.84 -31.83
N ALA A 42 30.23 -5.96 -33.05
CA ALA A 42 29.26 -6.90 -33.56
C ALA A 42 29.81 -8.30 -33.91
N ALA A 43 28.84 -9.17 -34.20
CA ALA A 43 28.91 -10.58 -34.57
C ALA A 43 29.83 -10.95 -35.76
N LYS A 44 30.26 -12.22 -35.76
CA LYS A 44 30.55 -13.00 -36.98
C LYS A 44 30.11 -14.45 -36.82
N ALA A 45 29.39 -14.94 -37.83
CA ALA A 45 29.08 -16.34 -38.09
C ALA A 45 30.11 -16.97 -39.05
N LYS A 46 30.42 -18.26 -38.87
CA LYS A 46 30.89 -19.27 -39.86
C LYS A 46 30.64 -20.65 -39.22
N THR A 47 29.71 -21.50 -39.68
CA THR A 47 29.69 -22.45 -40.83
C THR A 47 30.71 -23.59 -40.79
N GLY A 48 30.17 -24.82 -40.74
CA GLY A 48 30.71 -26.08 -41.30
C GLY A 48 31.58 -26.91 -40.35
N GLY A 49 31.39 -28.22 -40.17
CA GLY A 49 30.49 -29.21 -40.80
C GLY A 49 31.02 -30.64 -40.55
N GLY A 50 30.14 -31.64 -40.72
CA GLY A 50 30.47 -33.06 -40.96
C GLY A 50 30.35 -34.00 -39.74
N LYS A 51 29.26 -34.79 -39.62
CA LYS A 51 29.06 -36.17 -40.17
C LYS A 51 29.92 -37.20 -39.42
N THR A 52 29.45 -38.32 -38.89
CA THR A 52 28.55 -39.42 -39.34
C THR A 52 28.20 -40.28 -38.10
N GLY A 53 27.20 -41.15 -38.00
CA GLY A 53 26.20 -41.78 -38.87
C GLY A 53 25.22 -42.52 -37.92
N GLY A 54 23.94 -42.70 -38.27
CA GLY A 54 23.44 -43.86 -39.02
C GLY A 54 23.02 -44.98 -38.04
N GLY A 55 21.79 -45.49 -38.00
CA GLY A 55 20.57 -45.19 -38.77
C GLY A 55 19.50 -46.26 -38.47
N LYS A 56 18.34 -46.08 -39.13
CA LYS A 56 17.34 -47.09 -39.54
C LYS A 56 16.53 -47.75 -38.40
N THR A 57 15.22 -48.00 -38.48
CA THR A 57 14.19 -48.18 -39.55
C THR A 57 12.85 -48.36 -38.78
N GLY A 58 11.62 -48.16 -39.29
CA GLY A 58 11.00 -47.87 -40.58
C GLY A 58 9.55 -47.36 -40.32
N ALA A 59 8.96 -46.56 -41.21
CA ALA A 59 7.93 -46.95 -42.20
C ALA A 59 6.68 -47.62 -41.57
N LYS A 60 5.42 -47.25 -41.85
CA LYS A 60 4.81 -46.81 -43.11
C LYS A 60 3.35 -46.37 -42.87
N ALA A 61 2.91 -45.29 -43.54
CA ALA A 61 1.62 -44.98 -44.23
C ALA A 61 0.24 -45.43 -43.63
N THR A 62 -0.94 -44.84 -43.90
CA THR A 62 -1.53 -44.16 -45.08
C THR A 62 -2.84 -43.42 -44.68
N ALA A 63 -3.11 -42.30 -45.36
CA ALA A 63 -4.34 -41.82 -46.02
C ALA A 63 -5.76 -42.00 -45.42
N GLY A 64 -6.60 -40.96 -45.56
CA GLY A 64 -8.06 -41.04 -45.42
C GLY A 64 -8.81 -39.70 -45.53
N THR A 65 -9.19 -39.34 -46.76
CA THR A 65 -10.07 -38.25 -47.22
C THR A 65 -11.49 -38.23 -46.62
N GLY A 66 -12.12 -37.05 -46.55
CA GLY A 66 -13.60 -36.94 -46.47
C GLY A 66 -14.15 -35.54 -46.11
N ALA A 67 -14.48 -34.75 -47.13
CA ALA A 67 -15.57 -33.74 -47.08
C ALA A 67 -16.74 -34.32 -47.91
N PRO A 68 -18.02 -33.93 -47.70
CA PRO A 68 -18.51 -32.72 -48.37
C PRO A 68 -19.70 -31.96 -47.70
N LYS A 69 -19.87 -30.69 -48.14
CA LYS A 69 -21.11 -29.91 -48.46
C LYS A 69 -22.25 -29.85 -47.42
N GLY A 70 -22.92 -28.73 -47.13
CA GLY A 70 -23.05 -27.42 -47.77
C GLY A 70 -24.32 -26.74 -47.20
N GLY A 71 -24.51 -25.44 -47.39
CA GLY A 71 -25.77 -24.78 -47.03
C GLY A 71 -25.66 -23.27 -46.81
N ALA A 72 -25.83 -22.51 -47.90
CA ALA A 72 -25.86 -21.06 -47.94
C ALA A 72 -27.14 -20.46 -47.28
N LYS A 73 -27.03 -19.25 -46.72
CA LYS A 73 -27.82 -18.04 -47.11
C LYS A 73 -27.65 -16.88 -46.12
N ALA A 74 -27.02 -15.81 -46.59
CA ALA A 74 -27.47 -14.42 -46.41
C ALA A 74 -27.90 -13.95 -47.83
N PRO A 75 -28.70 -12.87 -48.08
CA PRO A 75 -28.55 -11.55 -47.45
C PRO A 75 -29.82 -10.64 -47.37
N ALA A 76 -29.72 -9.51 -46.65
CA ALA A 76 -30.40 -8.21 -46.90
C ALA A 76 -29.78 -7.19 -45.92
N LYS A 77 -29.02 -6.11 -46.26
CA LYS A 77 -29.30 -4.89 -47.07
C LYS A 77 -30.67 -4.29 -46.71
N LEU A 78 -30.89 -3.04 -46.31
CA LEU A 78 -30.29 -1.70 -46.44
C LEU A 78 -30.89 -0.90 -45.23
N ALA A 79 -30.30 0.12 -44.62
CA ALA A 79 -30.15 1.46 -45.19
C ALA A 79 -29.39 2.37 -44.18
N ALA A 80 -28.66 3.34 -44.73
CA ALA A 80 -27.94 4.36 -44.01
C ALA A 80 -28.64 5.74 -44.13
N LYS A 81 -28.60 6.50 -43.03
CA LYS A 81 -28.45 7.99 -42.93
C LYS A 81 -29.64 8.88 -43.39
N PRO A 82 -29.77 10.14 -42.89
CA PRO A 82 -28.66 11.03 -42.57
C PRO A 82 -28.73 11.85 -41.26
N ALA A 83 -27.54 12.38 -40.96
CA ALA A 83 -27.29 13.47 -40.03
C ALA A 83 -27.91 14.78 -40.53
N ALA A 84 -28.35 15.63 -39.59
CA ALA A 84 -28.56 17.06 -39.81
C ALA A 84 -27.74 17.85 -38.77
N LYS A 85 -26.84 18.70 -39.27
CA LYS A 85 -26.27 19.91 -38.67
C LYS A 85 -26.41 20.99 -39.77
N PRO A 86 -26.19 22.29 -39.53
CA PRO A 86 -26.32 23.10 -38.31
C PRO A 86 -27.19 24.36 -38.56
N ALA A 87 -27.62 25.06 -37.51
CA ALA A 87 -28.11 26.44 -37.63
C ALA A 87 -27.26 27.39 -36.78
N THR A 88 -26.46 28.19 -37.48
CA THR A 88 -25.79 29.42 -37.04
C THR A 88 -26.84 30.52 -36.81
N LYS A 89 -26.72 31.46 -35.85
CA LYS A 89 -25.97 32.74 -35.94
C LYS A 89 -26.22 33.57 -34.64
N PRO A 90 -25.53 34.72 -34.44
CA PRO A 90 -24.97 35.13 -33.16
C PRO A 90 -25.72 36.26 -32.46
N ALA A 91 -25.52 36.41 -31.15
CA ALA A 91 -25.84 37.62 -30.42
C ALA A 91 -24.61 38.14 -29.67
N THR A 92 -23.92 39.08 -30.32
CA THR A 92 -22.93 40.00 -29.76
C THR A 92 -23.62 41.20 -29.13
N LYS A 93 -23.22 41.58 -27.90
CA LYS A 93 -22.96 42.95 -27.37
C LYS A 93 -22.93 42.94 -25.82
N PRO A 94 -22.32 43.95 -25.18
CA PRO A 94 -20.94 44.41 -25.31
C PRO A 94 -20.18 44.31 -23.97
N ALA A 95 -18.85 44.36 -24.04
CA ALA A 95 -18.00 44.49 -22.87
C ALA A 95 -18.24 45.83 -22.18
N SER A 96 -18.57 45.82 -20.88
CA SER A 96 -18.44 46.98 -20.01
C SER A 96 -17.16 46.85 -19.18
N THR A 97 -16.29 47.83 -19.38
CA THR A 97 -15.07 48.08 -18.62
C THR A 97 -15.41 48.48 -17.19
N GLY A 98 -15.38 47.52 -16.27
CA GLY A 98 -15.43 47.74 -14.83
C GLY A 98 -14.05 47.58 -14.21
N LYS A 99 -13.49 48.66 -13.67
CA LYS A 99 -12.26 48.70 -12.86
C LYS A 99 -12.22 47.53 -11.88
N ARG A 100 -11.22 46.66 -12.01
CA ARG A 100 -10.90 45.58 -11.09
C ARG A 100 -10.47 46.19 -9.75
N ARG A 101 -11.41 46.35 -8.81
CA ARG A 101 -11.11 46.71 -7.43
C ARG A 101 -10.48 45.48 -6.79
N GLN A 102 -9.19 45.55 -6.47
CA GLN A 102 -8.51 44.50 -5.71
C GLN A 102 -9.20 44.41 -4.34
N VAL A 103 -9.89 43.29 -4.10
CA VAL A 103 -10.36 42.94 -2.76
C VAL A 103 -9.17 42.27 -2.09
N ALA A 104 -8.62 42.94 -1.07
CA ALA A 104 -7.58 42.37 -0.22
C ALA A 104 -8.09 41.05 0.40
N PRO A 105 -7.24 40.02 0.54
CA PRO A 105 -7.64 38.80 1.22
C PRO A 105 -8.06 39.13 2.66
N PRO A 106 -9.15 38.53 3.17
CA PRO A 106 -9.56 38.73 4.56
C PRO A 106 -8.41 38.32 5.50
N PRO A 107 -8.25 39.00 6.65
CA PRO A 107 -7.21 38.66 7.60
C PRO A 107 -7.38 37.20 8.07
N PRO A 108 -6.28 36.49 8.39
CA PRO A 108 -6.35 35.13 8.87
C PRO A 108 -7.25 35.07 10.10
N GLY A 109 -8.30 34.26 10.01
CA GLY A 109 -9.20 34.00 11.13
C GLY A 109 -8.41 33.44 12.31
N PRO A 110 -8.89 33.64 13.55
CA PRO A 110 -8.19 33.15 14.74
C PRO A 110 -7.96 31.64 14.62
N ALA A 111 -6.75 31.21 14.95
CA ALA A 111 -6.35 29.80 14.97
C ALA A 111 -7.42 28.94 15.67
N PRO A 112 -7.74 27.74 15.15
CA PRO A 112 -8.82 26.93 15.67
C PRO A 112 -8.59 26.67 17.15
N ARG A 113 -9.45 27.25 17.99
CA ARG A 113 -9.44 27.00 19.43
C ARG A 113 -9.60 25.50 19.64
N ARG A 114 -8.60 24.89 20.29
CA ARG A 114 -8.54 23.47 20.67
C ARG A 114 -9.83 23.09 21.40
N ASN A 115 -10.79 22.53 20.66
CA ASN A 115 -12.11 22.21 21.20
C ASN A 115 -12.00 21.01 22.13
N LYS A 116 -11.85 21.29 23.44
CA LYS A 116 -12.01 20.33 24.54
C LYS A 116 -13.33 19.54 24.45
N ALA A 117 -14.33 20.06 23.71
CA ALA A 117 -15.62 19.44 23.48
C ALA A 117 -15.57 18.14 22.65
N VAL A 118 -14.61 17.95 21.75
CA VAL A 118 -14.56 16.75 20.87
C VAL A 118 -14.00 15.52 21.60
N ALA A 119 -13.17 15.74 22.62
CA ALA A 119 -12.64 14.68 23.49
C ALA A 119 -13.74 14.03 24.37
N ASN A 120 -14.84 14.75 24.63
CA ASN A 120 -15.85 14.35 25.62
C ASN A 120 -16.93 13.39 25.11
N ALA A 121 -17.07 13.18 23.81
CA ALA A 121 -18.11 12.29 23.29
C ALA A 121 -17.73 10.80 23.36
N ALA A 122 -16.43 10.46 23.45
CA ALA A 122 -15.97 9.08 23.66
C ALA A 122 -16.13 8.59 25.11
N ALA A 123 -16.11 9.53 26.07
CA ALA A 123 -16.27 9.26 27.49
C ALA A 123 -17.68 8.78 27.87
N ALA A 124 -18.68 9.09 27.05
CA ALA A 124 -20.08 8.79 27.35
C ALA A 124 -20.42 7.28 27.33
N ALA A 125 -19.62 6.44 26.66
CA ALA A 125 -19.90 5.01 26.56
C ALA A 125 -19.50 4.20 27.81
N HIS A 126 -18.63 4.73 28.68
CA HIS A 126 -18.07 3.99 29.84
C HIS A 126 -18.21 4.73 31.18
N GLY A 127 -19.02 5.79 31.26
CA GLY A 127 -19.39 6.43 32.53
C GLY A 127 -18.25 7.10 33.33
N LYS A 128 -17.01 7.04 32.83
CA LYS A 128 -15.83 7.70 33.38
C LYS A 128 -15.00 8.23 32.22
N THR A 129 -14.77 9.54 32.18
CA THR A 129 -13.82 10.15 31.26
C THR A 129 -12.43 9.58 31.57
N LEU A 130 -11.94 8.69 30.72
CA LEU A 130 -10.58 8.19 30.84
C LEU A 130 -9.62 9.38 30.71
N LEU A 131 -8.68 9.49 31.65
CA LEU A 131 -7.65 10.51 31.57
C LEU A 131 -6.83 10.29 30.31
N ALA A 132 -6.65 11.34 29.52
CA ALA A 132 -5.74 11.33 28.39
C ALA A 132 -4.29 11.18 28.90
N TRP A 133 -3.44 10.48 28.14
CA TRP A 133 -2.00 10.40 28.43
C TRP A 133 -1.33 11.77 28.44
N SER A 134 -0.24 11.94 29.18
CA SER A 134 0.65 13.10 29.00
C SER A 134 1.51 12.95 27.74
N GLU A 135 2.25 14.00 27.35
CA GLU A 135 3.16 13.92 26.19
C GLU A 135 4.32 12.96 26.47
N GLU A 136 4.79 12.92 27.72
CA GLU A 136 5.84 12.01 28.19
C GLU A 136 5.38 10.56 28.15
N GLU A 137 4.14 10.28 28.57
CA GLU A 137 3.58 8.92 28.51
C GLU A 137 3.40 8.44 27.06
N ILE A 138 3.04 9.34 26.15
CA ILE A 138 2.97 9.03 24.72
C ILE A 138 4.36 8.70 24.20
N ALA A 139 5.36 9.55 24.46
CA ALA A 139 6.73 9.33 24.01
C ALA A 139 7.29 8.01 24.55
N GLU A 140 7.07 7.72 25.83
CA GLU A 140 7.47 6.46 26.47
C GLU A 140 6.79 5.24 25.83
N ALA A 141 5.47 5.31 25.58
CA ALA A 141 4.75 4.22 24.93
C ALA A 141 5.32 3.91 23.54
N PHE A 142 5.60 4.95 22.74
CA PHE A 142 6.16 4.78 21.40
C PHE A 142 7.64 4.36 21.41
N ALA A 143 8.43 4.81 22.39
CA ALA A 143 9.79 4.31 22.58
C ALA A 143 9.81 2.80 22.89
N ARG A 144 8.84 2.30 23.68
CA ARG A 144 8.69 0.85 23.93
C ARG A 144 8.27 0.07 22.68
N PHE A 145 7.38 0.64 21.86
CA PHE A 145 6.99 0.03 20.59
C PHE A 145 8.18 -0.05 19.62
N GLU A 146 8.93 1.04 19.48
CA GLU A 146 10.14 1.10 18.66
C GLU A 146 11.22 0.13 19.15
N ALA A 147 11.45 0.04 20.45
CA ALA A 147 12.42 -0.90 21.02
C ALA A 147 12.02 -2.38 20.79
N GLN A 148 10.72 -2.69 20.78
CA GLN A 148 10.22 -4.04 20.52
C GLN A 148 10.29 -4.42 19.03
N ASP A 149 9.96 -3.48 18.14
CA ASP A 149 9.92 -3.68 16.69
C ASP A 149 10.27 -2.36 15.98
N PRO A 150 11.54 -2.09 15.65
CA PRO A 150 11.96 -0.80 15.09
C PRO A 150 11.33 -0.48 13.73
N GLU A 151 11.09 -1.49 12.90
CA GLU A 151 10.54 -1.34 11.54
C GLU A 151 9.29 -2.23 11.36
N PRO A 152 8.17 -1.88 12.01
CA PRO A 152 6.97 -2.69 11.94
C PRO A 152 6.39 -2.68 10.52
N LYS A 153 5.96 -3.85 10.05
CA LYS A 153 5.45 -4.05 8.68
C LYS A 153 3.99 -4.51 8.68
N GLY A 154 3.26 -4.11 7.65
CA GLY A 154 1.93 -4.64 7.38
C GLY A 154 1.95 -6.12 7.02
N GLU A 155 0.81 -6.80 7.16
CA GLU A 155 0.70 -8.25 6.96
C GLU A 155 0.30 -8.64 5.53
N LEU A 156 0.00 -7.65 4.67
CA LEU A 156 -0.39 -7.87 3.28
C LEU A 156 0.85 -8.01 2.40
N ASN A 157 0.92 -9.10 1.64
CA ASN A 157 2.02 -9.35 0.71
C ASN A 157 1.90 -8.46 -0.51
N HIS A 158 2.98 -7.73 -0.82
CA HIS A 158 3.09 -6.84 -1.98
C HIS A 158 4.55 -6.65 -2.37
N THR A 159 4.80 -6.25 -3.61
CA THR A 159 6.16 -5.99 -4.14
C THR A 159 6.38 -4.53 -4.49
N ASP A 160 5.30 -3.78 -4.70
CA ASP A 160 5.31 -2.37 -5.09
C ASP A 160 4.01 -1.66 -4.65
N ALA A 161 3.91 -0.36 -4.96
CA ALA A 161 2.74 0.45 -4.61
C ALA A 161 1.43 -0.04 -5.27
N PHE A 162 1.49 -0.62 -6.46
CA PHE A 162 0.30 -1.07 -7.18
C PHE A 162 -0.25 -2.37 -6.58
N THR A 163 0.62 -3.36 -6.37
CA THR A 163 0.27 -4.63 -5.72
C THR A 163 -0.20 -4.39 -4.28
N LEU A 164 0.38 -3.41 -3.57
CA LEU A 164 -0.14 -2.96 -2.28
C LEU A 164 -1.56 -2.40 -2.42
N LEU A 165 -1.78 -1.45 -3.32
CA LEU A 165 -3.08 -0.82 -3.52
C LEU A 165 -4.17 -1.89 -3.80
N VAL A 166 -3.88 -2.83 -4.68
CA VAL A 166 -4.80 -3.95 -4.98
C VAL A 166 -5.03 -4.80 -3.73
N ALA A 167 -3.99 -5.19 -3.00
CA ALA A 167 -4.14 -5.98 -1.77
C ALA A 167 -5.01 -5.27 -0.72
N VAL A 168 -4.83 -3.96 -0.52
CA VAL A 168 -5.63 -3.19 0.45
C VAL A 168 -7.09 -3.04 -0.02
N VAL A 169 -7.34 -2.84 -1.32
CA VAL A 169 -8.72 -2.85 -1.85
C VAL A 169 -9.39 -4.21 -1.64
N LEU A 170 -8.65 -5.30 -1.81
CA LEU A 170 -9.15 -6.66 -1.59
C LEU A 170 -9.37 -7.01 -0.11
N SER A 171 -8.69 -6.33 0.83
CA SER A 171 -8.79 -6.60 2.26
C SER A 171 -10.08 -6.08 2.90
N ALA A 172 -10.87 -5.25 2.20
CA ALA A 172 -12.17 -4.82 2.67
C ALA A 172 -13.04 -6.04 3.04
N GLN A 173 -13.38 -6.17 4.33
CA GLN A 173 -14.13 -7.30 4.89
C GLN A 173 -13.52 -8.69 4.57
N ALA A 174 -12.19 -8.77 4.49
CA ALA A 174 -11.45 -10.02 4.35
C ALA A 174 -10.32 -10.08 5.39
N THR A 175 -9.81 -11.27 5.66
CA THR A 175 -8.61 -11.44 6.49
C THR A 175 -7.36 -11.28 5.63
N ASP A 176 -6.29 -10.74 6.20
CA ASP A 176 -5.03 -10.55 5.48
C ASP A 176 -4.48 -11.88 4.95
N THR A 177 -4.62 -12.97 5.73
CA THR A 177 -4.29 -14.33 5.26
C THR A 177 -5.10 -14.75 4.04
N GLY A 178 -6.40 -14.43 4.00
CA GLY A 178 -7.27 -14.73 2.86
C GLY A 178 -6.85 -13.94 1.63
N VAL A 179 -6.54 -12.65 1.79
CA VAL A 179 -6.04 -11.78 0.72
C VAL A 179 -4.70 -12.28 0.19
N ASN A 180 -3.75 -12.61 1.07
CA ASN A 180 -2.43 -13.11 0.67
C ASN A 180 -2.55 -14.40 -0.16
N LYS A 181 -3.44 -15.32 0.22
CA LYS A 181 -3.71 -16.53 -0.57
C LYS A 181 -4.30 -16.23 -1.95
N ALA A 182 -5.26 -15.31 -2.03
CA ALA A 182 -5.92 -14.93 -3.27
C ALA A 182 -4.97 -14.16 -4.23
N THR A 183 -4.12 -13.30 -3.66
CA THR A 183 -3.23 -12.43 -4.42
C THR A 183 -2.00 -13.15 -4.98
N THR A 184 -1.54 -14.26 -4.39
CA THR A 184 -0.40 -15.05 -4.92
C THR A 184 -0.60 -15.41 -6.40
N GLY A 185 -1.74 -16.01 -6.74
CA GLY A 185 -2.04 -16.39 -8.12
C GLY A 185 -2.36 -15.19 -9.01
N LEU A 186 -3.04 -14.18 -8.45
CA LEU A 186 -3.40 -12.96 -9.18
C LEU A 186 -2.15 -12.18 -9.61
N PHE A 187 -1.21 -11.93 -8.70
CA PHE A 187 -0.01 -11.14 -9.00
C PHE A 187 0.99 -11.91 -9.86
N ALA A 188 1.00 -13.24 -9.80
CA ALA A 188 1.75 -14.05 -10.76
C ALA A 188 1.22 -13.88 -12.19
N ALA A 189 -0.10 -13.70 -12.36
CA ALA A 189 -0.72 -13.47 -13.67
C ALA A 189 -0.70 -12.00 -14.10
N ALA A 190 -0.91 -11.07 -13.17
CA ALA A 190 -1.05 -9.64 -13.42
C ALA A 190 -0.61 -8.79 -12.22
N ALA A 191 0.65 -8.35 -12.22
CA ALA A 191 1.21 -7.44 -11.21
C ALA A 191 1.31 -5.97 -11.66
N THR A 192 0.77 -5.60 -12.83
CA THR A 192 0.78 -4.21 -13.32
C THR A 192 -0.62 -3.76 -13.72
N PRO A 193 -0.94 -2.45 -13.74
CA PRO A 193 -2.25 -1.98 -14.18
C PRO A 193 -2.61 -2.46 -15.59
N ALA A 194 -1.65 -2.44 -16.52
CA ALA A 194 -1.86 -2.91 -17.89
C ALA A 194 -2.16 -4.41 -17.95
N ALA A 195 -1.40 -5.23 -17.20
CA ALA A 195 -1.65 -6.66 -17.12
C ALA A 195 -3.02 -6.96 -16.46
N MET A 196 -3.40 -6.19 -15.44
CA MET A 196 -4.68 -6.36 -14.73
C MET A 196 -5.89 -6.05 -15.63
N VAL A 197 -5.81 -4.97 -16.42
CA VAL A 197 -6.83 -4.64 -17.42
C VAL A 197 -6.90 -5.71 -18.52
N THR A 198 -5.75 -6.20 -18.98
CA THR A 198 -5.67 -7.25 -20.00
C THR A 198 -6.23 -8.58 -19.50
N LEU A 199 -5.98 -8.92 -18.23
CA LEU A 199 -6.50 -10.12 -17.59
C LEU A 199 -8.04 -10.07 -17.51
N GLY A 200 -8.61 -8.90 -17.23
CA GLY A 200 -10.04 -8.66 -17.29
C GLY A 200 -10.81 -9.11 -16.04
N GLU A 201 -12.05 -8.63 -15.90
CA GLU A 201 -12.85 -8.78 -14.68
C GLU A 201 -13.13 -10.26 -14.33
N GLU A 202 -13.46 -11.08 -15.33
CA GLU A 202 -13.81 -12.49 -15.11
C GLU A 202 -12.63 -13.30 -14.57
N GLU A 203 -11.44 -13.13 -15.14
CA GLU A 203 -10.23 -13.81 -14.68
C GLU A 203 -9.82 -13.34 -13.29
N VAL A 204 -9.83 -12.02 -13.06
CA VAL A 204 -9.56 -11.45 -11.73
C VAL A 204 -10.51 -12.05 -10.71
N ALA A 205 -11.82 -12.07 -11.01
CA ALA A 205 -12.84 -12.66 -10.15
C ALA A 205 -12.57 -14.15 -9.86
N ARG A 206 -12.06 -14.91 -10.83
CA ARG A 206 -11.66 -16.32 -10.63
C ARG A 206 -10.50 -16.45 -9.65
N HIS A 207 -9.47 -15.60 -9.73
CA HIS A 207 -8.35 -15.60 -8.79
C HIS A 207 -8.79 -15.26 -7.36
N ILE A 208 -9.70 -14.30 -7.19
CA ILE A 208 -10.11 -13.80 -5.88
C ILE A 208 -11.44 -14.37 -5.37
N ARG A 209 -11.97 -15.43 -6.00
CA ARG A 209 -13.28 -16.02 -5.70
C ARG A 209 -13.46 -16.49 -4.25
N THR A 210 -12.36 -16.75 -3.55
CA THR A 210 -12.34 -17.14 -2.13
C THR A 210 -12.64 -15.97 -1.19
N LEU A 211 -12.58 -14.74 -1.68
CA LEU A 211 -12.88 -13.54 -0.91
C LEU A 211 -14.38 -13.24 -0.95
N GLY A 212 -14.91 -12.71 0.15
CA GLY A 212 -16.23 -12.09 0.15
C GLY A 212 -16.29 -10.89 -0.80
N LEU A 213 -17.46 -10.66 -1.42
CA LEU A 213 -17.72 -9.56 -2.35
C LEU A 213 -16.81 -9.57 -3.60
N TYR A 214 -16.27 -10.74 -3.98
CA TYR A 214 -15.24 -10.84 -5.02
C TYR A 214 -15.64 -10.25 -6.38
N ARG A 215 -16.92 -10.33 -6.77
CA ARG A 215 -17.38 -9.74 -8.05
C ARG A 215 -17.20 -8.22 -8.07
N GLY A 216 -17.70 -7.54 -7.04
CA GLY A 216 -17.53 -6.09 -6.90
C GLY A 216 -16.06 -5.70 -6.72
N LYS A 217 -15.29 -6.50 -6.00
CA LYS A 217 -13.83 -6.30 -5.86
C LYS A 217 -13.10 -6.45 -7.19
N ALA A 218 -13.40 -7.46 -8.00
CA ALA A 218 -12.79 -7.68 -9.30
C ALA A 218 -13.07 -6.50 -10.24
N LYS A 219 -14.34 -6.07 -10.30
CA LYS A 219 -14.75 -4.88 -11.04
C LYS A 219 -13.94 -3.64 -10.62
N ASN A 220 -13.85 -3.39 -9.30
CA ASN A 220 -13.09 -2.25 -8.78
C ASN A 220 -11.60 -2.35 -9.14
N VAL A 221 -10.98 -3.53 -9.01
CA VAL A 221 -9.55 -3.74 -9.32
C VAL A 221 -9.24 -3.52 -10.79
N VAL A 222 -10.11 -3.96 -11.70
CA VAL A 222 -9.92 -3.72 -13.14
C VAL A 222 -10.16 -2.24 -13.46
N GLU A 223 -11.23 -1.63 -12.95
CA GLU A 223 -11.52 -0.22 -13.25
C GLU A 223 -10.50 0.73 -12.62
N LEU A 224 -10.02 0.49 -11.39
CA LEU A 224 -8.93 1.30 -10.82
C LEU A 224 -7.66 1.17 -11.66
N SER A 225 -7.35 -0.03 -12.16
CA SER A 225 -6.19 -0.25 -13.02
C SER A 225 -6.32 0.52 -14.35
N ARG A 226 -7.53 0.55 -14.92
CA ARG A 226 -7.87 1.35 -16.10
C ARG A 226 -7.65 2.85 -15.85
N LEU A 227 -8.18 3.36 -14.73
CA LEU A 227 -8.05 4.78 -14.35
C LEU A 227 -6.60 5.17 -14.07
N LEU A 228 -5.79 4.28 -13.49
CA LEU A 228 -4.36 4.52 -13.32
C LEU A 228 -3.66 4.73 -14.67
N LEU A 229 -3.96 3.91 -15.68
CA LEU A 229 -3.39 4.08 -17.02
C LEU A 229 -3.83 5.40 -17.66
N GLU A 230 -5.11 5.73 -17.58
CA GLU A 230 -5.69 6.90 -18.25
C GLU A 230 -5.31 8.24 -17.60
N ARG A 231 -5.31 8.30 -16.27
CA ARG A 231 -5.20 9.55 -15.51
C ARG A 231 -3.86 9.72 -14.81
N HIS A 232 -3.12 8.63 -14.61
CA HIS A 232 -1.89 8.61 -13.80
C HIS A 232 -0.73 7.89 -14.49
N ALA A 233 -0.80 7.67 -15.81
CA ALA A 233 0.25 7.01 -16.60
C ALA A 233 0.69 5.63 -16.07
N GLY A 234 -0.24 4.90 -15.45
CA GLY A 234 0.01 3.58 -14.85
C GLY A 234 0.71 3.62 -13.50
N VAL A 235 0.87 4.78 -12.87
CA VAL A 235 1.54 4.94 -11.58
C VAL A 235 0.52 5.23 -10.49
N VAL A 236 0.69 4.62 -9.32
CA VAL A 236 -0.15 4.92 -8.14
C VAL A 236 0.13 6.35 -7.66
N PRO A 237 -0.87 7.24 -7.59
CA PRO A 237 -0.66 8.63 -7.19
C PRO A 237 -0.28 8.74 -5.71
N ARG A 238 0.57 9.73 -5.40
CA ARG A 238 0.99 10.08 -4.03
C ARG A 238 0.09 11.14 -3.38
N ASP A 239 -1.10 11.33 -3.93
CA ASP A 239 -2.08 12.30 -3.47
C ASP A 239 -3.33 11.57 -2.96
N ARG A 240 -3.83 12.00 -1.80
CA ARG A 240 -4.96 11.34 -1.14
C ARG A 240 -6.25 11.49 -1.96
N GLU A 241 -6.51 12.66 -2.51
CA GLU A 241 -7.74 12.95 -3.25
C GLU A 241 -7.77 12.14 -4.56
N ALA A 242 -6.62 12.04 -5.24
CA ALA A 242 -6.45 11.18 -6.41
C ALA A 242 -6.65 9.69 -6.06
N LEU A 243 -6.15 9.22 -4.91
CA LEU A 243 -6.39 7.85 -4.45
C LEU A 243 -7.87 7.60 -4.13
N GLU A 244 -8.53 8.51 -3.40
CA GLU A 244 -9.95 8.40 -3.05
C GLU A 244 -10.88 8.45 -4.28
N ALA A 245 -10.42 9.00 -5.40
CA ALA A 245 -11.15 8.97 -6.66
C ALA A 245 -11.14 7.60 -7.36
N LEU A 246 -10.31 6.65 -6.91
CA LEU A 246 -10.25 5.29 -7.44
C LEU A 246 -11.34 4.40 -6.83
N PRO A 247 -11.99 3.54 -7.62
CA PRO A 247 -13.06 2.68 -7.13
C PRO A 247 -12.56 1.69 -6.07
N GLY A 248 -13.28 1.58 -4.96
CA GLY A 248 -12.90 0.74 -3.83
C GLY A 248 -11.87 1.36 -2.87
N VAL A 249 -11.43 2.59 -3.13
CA VAL A 249 -10.49 3.32 -2.27
C VAL A 249 -11.25 4.40 -1.51
N GLY A 250 -11.42 4.20 -0.20
CA GLY A 250 -11.86 5.26 0.71
C GLY A 250 -10.67 5.92 1.43
N ARG A 251 -10.95 6.94 2.25
CA ARG A 251 -9.94 7.66 3.05
C ARG A 251 -8.98 6.75 3.81
N LYS A 252 -9.50 5.73 4.49
CA LYS A 252 -8.68 4.76 5.23
C LYS A 252 -7.69 4.05 4.28
N THR A 253 -8.18 3.53 3.16
CA THR A 253 -7.37 2.84 2.16
C THR A 253 -6.30 3.76 1.59
N ALA A 254 -6.65 5.01 1.26
CA ALA A 254 -5.71 5.99 0.77
C ALA A 254 -4.59 6.27 1.80
N ASN A 255 -4.94 6.50 3.07
CA ASN A 255 -3.95 6.71 4.14
C ASN A 255 -3.03 5.49 4.34
N VAL A 256 -3.54 4.26 4.25
CA VAL A 256 -2.71 3.04 4.34
C VAL A 256 -1.69 3.01 3.19
N VAL A 257 -2.12 3.26 1.96
CA VAL A 257 -1.23 3.25 0.79
C VAL A 257 -0.20 4.37 0.87
N LEU A 258 -0.60 5.58 1.27
CA LEU A 258 0.32 6.72 1.44
C LEU A 258 1.39 6.43 2.50
N ASN A 259 1.02 5.81 3.62
CA ASN A 259 1.96 5.46 4.67
C ASN A 259 2.93 4.36 4.24
N ILE A 260 2.42 3.22 3.77
CA ILE A 260 3.25 2.05 3.48
C ILE A 260 4.10 2.24 2.22
N ALA A 261 3.49 2.69 1.11
CA ALA A 261 4.20 2.76 -0.17
C ALA A 261 5.07 4.02 -0.31
N PHE A 262 4.70 5.11 0.36
CA PHE A 262 5.32 6.42 0.13
C PHE A 262 5.87 7.07 1.41
N GLY A 263 5.78 6.41 2.56
CA GLY A 263 6.33 6.91 3.83
C GLY A 263 5.62 8.16 4.35
N ALA A 264 4.38 8.41 3.92
CA ALA A 264 3.62 9.54 4.45
C ALA A 264 3.26 9.28 5.93
N PRO A 265 3.37 10.28 6.83
CA PRO A 265 3.06 10.13 8.25
C PRO A 265 1.54 10.13 8.53
N THR A 266 0.76 9.39 7.73
CA THR A 266 -0.69 9.28 7.84
C THR A 266 -1.10 8.10 8.72
N ILE A 267 -2.11 8.29 9.57
CA ILE A 267 -2.55 7.27 10.52
C ILE A 267 -3.97 6.80 10.18
N ALA A 268 -4.07 5.66 9.49
CA ALA A 268 -5.37 5.11 9.11
C ALA A 268 -6.06 4.43 10.30
N VAL A 269 -7.13 5.03 10.82
CA VAL A 269 -7.85 4.48 11.97
C VAL A 269 -8.83 3.39 11.54
N ASP A 270 -8.61 2.17 12.05
CA ASP A 270 -9.52 1.05 11.92
C ASP A 270 -10.12 0.65 13.27
N THR A 271 -10.80 -0.50 13.34
CA THR A 271 -11.41 -0.99 14.57
C THR A 271 -10.37 -1.34 15.65
N HIS A 272 -9.14 -1.68 15.28
CA HIS A 272 -8.04 -1.94 16.21
C HIS A 272 -7.51 -0.63 16.78
N LEU A 273 -7.11 0.32 15.94
CA LEU A 273 -6.63 1.64 16.36
C LEU A 273 -7.68 2.40 17.16
N PHE A 274 -8.92 2.42 16.69
CA PHE A 274 -10.03 3.07 17.38
C PHE A 274 -10.19 2.53 18.81
N ARG A 275 -10.12 1.21 18.97
CA ARG A 275 -10.21 0.54 20.27
C ARG A 275 -8.99 0.81 21.14
N VAL A 276 -7.79 0.71 20.59
CA VAL A 276 -6.53 0.97 21.32
C VAL A 276 -6.51 2.42 21.81
N ALA A 277 -6.78 3.38 20.93
CA ALA A 277 -6.75 4.80 21.25
C ALA A 277 -7.74 5.17 22.36
N ASN A 278 -8.96 4.63 22.30
CA ASN A 278 -9.99 4.87 23.32
C ASN A 278 -9.72 4.15 24.65
N ARG A 279 -9.25 2.90 24.64
CA ARG A 279 -8.95 2.14 25.88
C ARG A 279 -7.74 2.68 26.62
N THR A 280 -6.70 3.04 25.88
CA THR A 280 -5.41 3.44 26.48
C THR A 280 -5.45 4.85 27.05
N GLY A 281 -6.18 5.77 26.42
CA GLY A 281 -6.10 7.21 26.70
C GLY A 281 -5.18 7.97 25.73
N LEU A 282 -4.62 7.29 24.73
CA LEU A 282 -3.74 7.87 23.71
C LEU A 282 -4.43 8.95 22.87
N ALA A 283 -5.61 8.66 22.33
CA ALA A 283 -6.39 9.61 21.54
C ALA A 283 -7.88 9.24 21.58
N PRO A 284 -8.56 9.40 22.73
CA PRO A 284 -9.96 9.05 22.85
C PRO A 284 -10.82 9.96 21.97
N GLY A 285 -11.76 9.37 21.25
CA GLY A 285 -12.60 10.06 20.29
C GLY A 285 -13.84 9.23 19.90
N PRO A 286 -15.01 9.86 19.71
CA PRO A 286 -16.27 9.16 19.43
C PRO A 286 -16.32 8.58 18.01
N THR A 287 -15.52 9.11 17.09
CA THR A 287 -15.53 8.75 15.67
C THR A 287 -14.12 8.41 15.20
N PRO A 288 -13.96 7.57 14.17
CA PRO A 288 -12.65 7.28 13.58
C PRO A 288 -11.88 8.54 13.19
N LEU A 289 -12.57 9.55 12.63
CA LEU A 289 -11.96 10.82 12.24
C LEU A 289 -11.45 11.62 13.47
N ALA A 290 -12.21 11.64 14.58
CA ALA A 290 -11.76 12.31 15.79
C ALA A 290 -10.51 11.62 16.39
N VAL A 291 -10.46 10.29 16.32
CA VAL A 291 -9.28 9.52 16.74
C VAL A 291 -8.11 9.76 15.79
N GLU A 292 -8.31 9.79 14.48
CA GLU A 292 -7.27 10.06 13.46
C GLU A 292 -6.59 11.40 13.73
N LEU A 293 -7.38 12.47 13.81
CA LEU A 293 -6.88 13.82 14.10
C LEU A 293 -6.21 13.91 15.48
N GLY A 294 -6.73 13.16 16.47
CA GLY A 294 -6.14 13.08 17.80
C GLY A 294 -4.78 12.37 17.79
N LEU A 295 -4.63 11.29 17.03
CA LEU A 295 -3.37 10.56 16.89
C LEU A 295 -2.34 11.43 16.15
N GLU A 296 -2.72 12.05 15.04
CA GLU A 296 -1.84 12.93 14.26
C GLU A 296 -1.35 14.15 15.05
N ALA A 297 -2.19 14.70 15.93
CA ALA A 297 -1.85 15.86 16.73
C ALA A 297 -0.98 15.52 17.96
N ARG A 298 -1.04 14.29 18.46
CA ARG A 298 -0.45 13.93 19.77
C ARG A 298 0.79 13.05 19.67
N ILE A 299 0.93 12.29 18.59
CA ILE A 299 2.09 11.42 18.38
C ILE A 299 3.26 12.29 17.88
N PRO A 300 4.44 12.23 18.52
CA PRO A 300 5.62 12.96 18.04
C PRO A 300 5.99 12.58 16.61
N ASP A 301 6.46 13.55 15.81
CA ASP A 301 6.73 13.37 14.38
C ASP A 301 7.69 12.20 14.08
N HIS A 302 8.69 12.00 14.95
CA HIS A 302 9.64 10.88 14.88
C HIS A 302 8.95 9.51 14.78
N PHE A 303 7.83 9.33 15.49
CA PHE A 303 7.13 8.05 15.55
C PHE A 303 6.05 7.90 14.49
N LYS A 304 5.60 8.99 13.85
CA LYS A 304 4.39 8.98 13.00
C LYS A 304 4.46 8.01 11.83
N LEU A 305 5.65 7.80 11.26
CA LEU A 305 5.85 6.87 10.14
C LEU A 305 5.40 5.45 10.50
N HIS A 306 5.82 4.96 11.67
CA HIS A 306 5.59 3.59 12.12
C HIS A 306 4.41 3.45 13.10
N ALA A 307 3.90 4.57 13.63
CA ALA A 307 2.81 4.60 14.60
C ALA A 307 1.59 3.79 14.17
N HIS A 308 1.20 3.88 12.90
CA HIS A 308 0.07 3.09 12.38
C HIS A 308 0.28 1.58 12.59
N HIS A 309 1.46 1.06 12.22
CA HIS A 309 1.77 -0.37 12.28
C HIS A 309 1.92 -0.87 13.72
N TRP A 310 2.56 -0.10 14.59
CA TRP A 310 2.63 -0.47 16.01
C TRP A 310 1.24 -0.57 16.63
N LEU A 311 0.38 0.40 16.37
CA LEU A 311 -0.97 0.42 16.96
C LEU A 311 -1.88 -0.68 16.40
N ILE A 312 -1.83 -0.97 15.09
CA ILE A 312 -2.64 -2.05 14.51
C ILE A 312 -2.18 -3.43 15.01
N LEU A 313 -0.87 -3.69 15.05
CA LEU A 313 -0.31 -4.95 15.54
C LEU A 313 -0.60 -5.12 17.03
N HIS A 314 -0.43 -4.07 17.83
CA HIS A 314 -0.78 -4.08 19.23
C HIS A 314 -2.27 -4.34 19.45
N GLY A 315 -3.14 -3.66 18.71
CA GLY A 315 -4.58 -3.87 18.78
C GLY A 315 -5.02 -5.26 18.31
N ARG A 316 -4.31 -5.86 17.35
CA ARG A 316 -4.61 -7.20 16.82
C ARG A 316 -4.18 -8.31 17.77
N TYR A 317 -2.96 -8.22 18.30
CA TYR A 317 -2.32 -9.32 19.02
C TYR A 317 -2.33 -9.20 20.54
N ILE A 318 -2.41 -7.99 21.09
CA ILE A 318 -2.34 -7.73 22.53
C ILE A 318 -3.66 -7.17 23.06
N CYS A 319 -4.06 -5.99 22.56
CA CYS A 319 -5.28 -5.30 22.98
C CYS A 319 -6.51 -5.79 22.18
N LYS A 320 -6.73 -7.11 22.23
CA LYS A 320 -7.85 -7.80 21.55
C LYS A 320 -9.20 -7.28 22.02
N ALA A 321 -10.20 -7.33 21.12
CA ALA A 321 -11.56 -6.88 21.43
C ALA A 321 -12.14 -7.66 22.62
N THR A 322 -12.03 -8.99 22.55
CA THR A 322 -12.35 -9.93 23.62
C THR A 322 -11.07 -10.39 24.31
N LYS A 323 -11.09 -10.47 25.65
CA LYS A 323 -9.97 -10.97 26.48
C LYS A 323 -8.60 -10.37 26.08
N PRO A 324 -8.38 -9.06 26.33
CA PRO A 324 -7.07 -8.44 26.09
C PRO A 324 -5.98 -9.12 26.93
N GLU A 325 -4.75 -9.17 26.40
CA GLU A 325 -3.62 -9.82 27.07
C GLU A 325 -2.82 -8.80 27.90
N CYS A 326 -3.47 -8.15 28.88
CA CYS A 326 -2.84 -7.05 29.62
C CYS A 326 -1.59 -7.49 30.42
N GLY A 327 -1.54 -8.74 30.88
CA GLY A 327 -0.37 -9.30 31.58
C GLY A 327 0.92 -9.37 30.75
N ARG A 328 0.85 -9.30 29.41
CA ARG A 328 2.03 -9.22 28.53
C ARG A 328 2.10 -7.93 27.71
N CYS A 329 1.29 -6.95 28.07
CA CYS A 329 1.20 -5.68 27.35
C CYS A 329 2.34 -4.75 27.77
N ILE A 330 3.16 -4.31 26.82
CA ILE A 330 4.32 -3.44 27.06
C ILE A 330 3.98 -2.03 27.57
N ILE A 331 2.71 -1.62 27.47
CA ILE A 331 2.20 -0.32 27.90
C ILE A 331 1.10 -0.49 28.98
N ALA A 332 1.07 -1.63 29.67
CA ALA A 332 0.01 -1.95 30.64
C ALA A 332 -0.05 -0.97 31.81
N ASP A 333 1.11 -0.51 32.29
CA ASP A 333 1.31 0.50 33.32
C ASP A 333 0.79 1.88 32.87
N LEU A 334 1.01 2.25 31.62
CA LEU A 334 0.54 3.52 31.05
C LEU A 334 -0.96 3.48 30.71
N CYS A 335 -1.49 2.34 30.31
CA CYS A 335 -2.88 2.20 29.85
C CYS A 335 -3.90 2.65 30.92
N ARG A 336 -4.93 3.40 30.54
CA ARG A 336 -5.97 3.88 31.47
C ARG A 336 -7.23 3.03 31.54
N TRP A 337 -7.29 1.93 30.80
CA TRP A 337 -8.49 1.08 30.77
C TRP A 337 -8.77 0.46 32.16
N PRO A 338 -9.96 0.65 32.76
CA PRO A 338 -10.30 0.05 34.06
C PRO A 338 -10.40 -1.48 34.06
N GLU A 339 -10.76 -2.11 32.93
CA GLU A 339 -11.01 -3.56 32.88
C GLU A 339 -9.80 -4.37 32.40
N LYS A 340 -8.58 -3.96 32.83
CA LYS A 340 -7.36 -4.73 32.54
C LYS A 340 -7.48 -6.14 33.12
N ARG A 341 -6.91 -7.11 32.40
CA ARG A 341 -6.89 -8.52 32.80
C ARG A 341 -5.44 -9.00 32.90
N PHE A 342 -5.02 -9.33 34.12
CA PHE A 342 -3.71 -9.88 34.44
C PHE A 342 -3.80 -11.37 34.66
#